data_AF-A0AAW9A5Q1-F1
#
_entry.id   AF-A0AAW9A5Q1-F1
#
_cell.length_a   1.000
_cell.length_b   1.000
_cell.length_c   1.000
_cell.angle_alpha   90.00
_cell.angle_beta   90.00
_cell.angle_gamma   90.00
#
_symmetry.space_group_name_H-M   'P 1'
#
loop_
_entity.id
_entity.type
_entity.pdbx_description
1 polymer ?
#
loop_
_entity_poly.entity_id
_entity_poly.type
_entity_poly.pdbx_seq_one_letter_code
_entity_poly.pdbx_strand_id
1 'polypeptide(L)'
;MEVNNSRIRVGRIIFFILTILFTLCIFVQFYLAGKAIFEYPVYWSKHIKFVHLFGFNLPVLMLIFAILGSLPRWAYWQLSGIFLSIYLMYFTANIRSVLPWVGSIHPVVGILLFVLSFLLLSKSWKLIFRKNL
;
A
#
# COMPACT_ATOMS: atom_id res chain seq x y z
N MET A 1 -13.59 18.45 -26.56
CA MET A 1 -13.09 18.58 -25.17
C MET A 1 -13.53 17.44 -24.23
N GLU A 2 -14.20 16.38 -24.70
CA GLU A 2 -14.68 15.27 -23.85
C GLU A 2 -13.61 14.25 -23.42
N VAL A 3 -12.54 14.09 -24.19
CA VAL A 3 -11.48 13.08 -23.94
C VAL A 3 -10.84 13.24 -22.57
N ASN A 4 -10.73 14.46 -22.05
CA ASN A 4 -10.09 14.74 -20.76
C ASN A 4 -10.89 14.14 -19.59
N ASN A 5 -12.23 14.20 -19.66
CA ASN A 5 -13.10 13.65 -18.62
C ASN A 5 -13.07 12.12 -18.60
N SER A 6 -13.06 11.47 -19.76
CA SER A 6 -12.98 10.01 -19.86
C SER A 6 -11.63 9.47 -19.37
N ARG A 7 -10.52 10.10 -19.77
CA ARG A 7 -9.17 9.73 -19.30
C ARG A 7 -9.04 9.88 -17.78
N ILE A 8 -9.49 11.01 -17.23
CA ILE A 8 -9.46 11.27 -15.79
C ILE A 8 -10.29 10.23 -15.03
N ARG A 9 -11.49 9.90 -15.53
CA ARG A 9 -12.37 8.90 -14.92
C ARG A 9 -11.73 7.51 -14.93
N VAL A 10 -11.19 7.07 -16.07
CA VAL A 10 -10.49 5.78 -16.20
C VAL A 10 -9.27 5.74 -15.27
N GLY A 11 -8.47 6.81 -15.21
CA GLY A 11 -7.33 6.91 -14.30
C GLY A 11 -7.73 6.76 -12.83
N ARG A 12 -8.84 7.39 -12.41
CA ARG A 12 -9.38 7.23 -11.04
C ARG A 12 -9.86 5.81 -10.75
N ILE A 13 -10.53 5.16 -11.70
CA ILE A 13 -10.99 3.77 -11.54
C ILE A 13 -9.80 2.83 -11.41
N ILE A 14 -8.79 2.95 -12.28
CA ILE A 14 -7.58 2.13 -12.20
C ILE A 14 -6.85 2.37 -10.87
N PHE A 15 -6.69 3.64 -10.46
CA PHE A 15 -6.14 3.99 -9.16
C PHE A 15 -6.87 3.29 -8.01
N PHE A 16 -8.21 3.32 -8.02
CA PHE A 16 -9.03 2.66 -7.02
C PHE A 16 -8.83 1.14 -7.02
N ILE A 17 -8.81 0.48 -8.18
CA ILE A 17 -8.53 -0.96 -8.29
C ILE A 17 -7.14 -1.29 -7.71
N LEU A 18 -6.12 -0.48 -8.03
CA LEU A 18 -4.77 -0.65 -7.48
C LEU A 18 -4.75 -0.48 -5.96
N THR A 19 -5.53 0.44 -5.38
CA THR A 19 -5.63 0.59 -3.92
C THR A 19 -6.28 -0.62 -3.25
N ILE A 20 -7.27 -1.26 -3.89
CA ILE A 20 -7.84 -2.54 -3.42
C ILE A 20 -6.76 -3.61 -3.42
N LEU A 21 -6.10 -3.81 -4.58
CA LEU A 21 -5.06 -4.83 -4.74
C LEU A 21 -3.92 -4.63 -3.73
N PHE A 22 -3.46 -3.41 -3.53
CA PHE A 22 -2.41 -3.09 -2.56
C PHE A 22 -2.85 -3.41 -1.12
N THR A 23 -4.07 -3.03 -0.75
CA THR A 23 -4.63 -3.35 0.59
C THR A 23 -4.72 -4.86 0.82
N LEU A 24 -5.18 -5.62 -0.17
CA LEU A 24 -5.23 -7.09 -0.11
C LEU A 24 -3.82 -7.70 -0.03
N CYS A 25 -2.85 -7.16 -0.76
CA CYS A 25 -1.46 -7.60 -0.68
C CYS A 25 -0.90 -7.43 0.74
N ILE A 26 -1.16 -6.30 1.41
CA ILE A 26 -0.74 -6.10 2.80
C ILE A 26 -1.40 -7.13 3.73
N PHE A 27 -2.68 -7.44 3.52
CA PHE A 27 -3.36 -8.49 4.28
C PHE A 27 -2.70 -9.86 4.10
N VAL A 28 -2.39 -10.24 2.85
CA VAL A 28 -1.65 -11.47 2.54
C VAL A 28 -0.27 -11.46 3.21
N GLN A 29 0.39 -10.31 3.33
CA GLN A 29 1.68 -10.22 3.99
C GLN A 29 1.62 -10.50 5.49
N PHE A 30 0.61 -9.99 6.19
CA PHE A 30 0.36 -10.35 7.58
C PHE A 30 0.08 -11.84 7.73
N TYR A 31 -0.74 -12.41 6.84
CA TYR A 31 -1.02 -13.83 6.83
C TYR A 31 0.26 -14.67 6.65
N LEU A 32 1.11 -14.34 5.67
CA LEU A 32 2.38 -15.05 5.43
C LEU A 32 3.37 -14.91 6.60
N ALA A 33 3.45 -13.73 7.22
CA ALA A 33 4.25 -13.55 8.44
C ALA A 33 3.72 -14.40 9.60
N GLY A 34 2.39 -14.42 9.80
CA GLY A 34 1.73 -15.28 10.80
C GLY A 34 2.00 -16.76 10.55
N LYS A 35 1.87 -17.23 9.30
CA LYS A 35 2.23 -18.60 8.89
C LYS A 35 3.67 -18.96 9.23
N ALA A 36 4.58 -18.00 9.09
CA ALA A 36 6.00 -18.21 9.37
C ALA A 36 6.31 -18.31 10.88
N ILE A 37 5.48 -17.66 11.72
CA ILE A 37 5.58 -17.71 13.18
C ILE A 37 4.89 -18.94 13.75
N PHE A 38 3.65 -19.21 13.33
CA PHE A 38 2.76 -20.20 13.96
C PHE A 38 2.76 -21.58 13.30
N GLU A 39 3.24 -21.70 12.05
CA GLU A 39 3.32 -22.98 11.36
C GLU A 39 4.75 -23.38 11.01
N TYR A 40 5.30 -22.84 9.91
CA TYR A 40 6.60 -23.28 9.39
C TYR A 40 7.47 -22.08 8.97
N PRO A 41 8.72 -21.98 9.44
CA PRO A 41 9.62 -20.86 9.11
C PRO A 41 9.87 -20.64 7.61
N VAL A 42 9.66 -21.66 6.76
CA VAL A 42 9.80 -21.56 5.30
C VAL A 42 8.90 -20.48 4.68
N TYR A 43 7.79 -20.12 5.34
CA TYR A 43 6.90 -19.05 4.87
C TYR A 43 7.55 -17.65 4.92
N TRP A 44 8.65 -17.45 5.66
CA TRP A 44 9.43 -16.19 5.59
C TRP A 44 9.95 -15.91 4.19
N SER A 45 10.42 -16.95 3.47
CA SER A 45 10.88 -16.79 2.09
C SER A 45 9.74 -16.33 1.17
N LYS A 46 8.52 -16.85 1.39
CA LYS A 46 7.33 -16.44 0.63
C LYS A 46 6.93 -15.00 0.96
N HIS A 47 6.93 -14.62 2.24
CA HIS A 47 6.67 -13.24 2.70
C HIS A 47 7.63 -12.23 2.05
N ILE A 48 8.94 -12.53 2.04
CA ILE A 48 9.96 -11.65 1.45
C ILE A 48 9.81 -11.56 -0.08
N LYS A 49 9.65 -12.71 -0.77
CA LYS A 49 9.46 -12.70 -2.23
C LYS A 49 8.22 -11.92 -2.64
N PHE A 50 7.13 -12.04 -1.86
CA PHE A 50 5.89 -11.34 -2.12
C PHE A 50 6.04 -9.82 -1.94
N VAL A 51 6.78 -9.34 -0.92
CA VAL A 51 7.04 -7.90 -0.75
C VAL A 51 7.86 -7.32 -1.89
N HIS A 52 8.85 -8.05 -2.39
CA HIS A 52 9.67 -7.57 -3.51
C HIS A 52 8.86 -7.45 -4.80
N LEU A 53 7.87 -8.30 -5.01
CA LEU A 53 7.02 -8.26 -6.20
C LEU A 53 6.01 -7.12 -6.16
N PHE A 54 5.34 -6.88 -5.02
CA PHE A 54 4.19 -5.96 -4.97
C PHE A 54 4.39 -4.73 -4.08
N GLY A 55 5.30 -4.81 -3.08
CA GLY A 55 5.41 -3.82 -2.02
C GLY A 55 5.72 -2.41 -2.51
N PHE A 56 6.69 -2.25 -3.42
CA PHE A 56 7.03 -0.95 -4.00
C PHE A 56 6.38 -0.71 -5.37
N ASN A 57 6.25 -1.77 -6.17
CA ASN A 57 5.75 -1.67 -7.54
C ASN A 57 4.28 -1.20 -7.61
N LEU A 58 3.39 -1.70 -6.74
CA LEU A 58 1.99 -1.26 -6.73
C LEU A 58 1.83 0.22 -6.35
N PRO A 59 2.45 0.73 -5.26
CA PRO A 59 2.43 2.17 -4.94
C PRO A 59 2.95 3.07 -6.06
N VAL A 60 3.97 2.64 -6.81
CA VAL A 60 4.46 3.39 -7.99
C VAL A 60 3.39 3.46 -9.07
N LEU A 61 2.74 2.34 -9.40
CA LEU A 61 1.62 2.33 -10.35
C LEU A 61 0.47 3.21 -9.84
N MET A 62 0.16 3.14 -8.54
CA MET A 62 -0.83 4.03 -7.92
C MET A 62 -0.45 5.49 -8.11
N LEU A 63 0.81 5.88 -7.90
CA LEU A 63 1.25 7.25 -8.13
C LEU A 63 1.08 7.70 -9.59
N ILE A 64 1.44 6.84 -10.55
CA ILE A 64 1.25 7.12 -11.98
C ILE A 64 -0.23 7.37 -12.28
N PHE A 65 -1.13 6.50 -11.82
CA PHE A 65 -2.56 6.66 -12.06
C PHE A 65 -3.20 7.78 -11.23
N ALA A 66 -2.60 8.18 -10.10
CA ALA A 66 -3.01 9.37 -9.37
C ALA A 66 -2.77 10.64 -10.22
N ILE A 67 -1.65 10.71 -10.93
CA ILE A 67 -1.33 11.81 -11.85
C ILE A 67 -2.26 11.77 -13.06
N LEU A 68 -2.38 10.61 -13.72
CA LEU A 68 -3.24 10.44 -14.90
C LEU A 68 -4.73 10.68 -14.61
N GLY A 69 -5.18 10.32 -13.41
CA GLY A 69 -6.55 10.53 -12.93
C GLY A 69 -6.80 11.90 -12.30
N SER A 70 -5.80 12.80 -12.32
CA SER A 70 -5.85 14.13 -11.70
C SER A 70 -6.47 14.07 -10.30
N LEU A 71 -5.90 13.20 -9.45
CA LEU A 71 -6.36 12.99 -8.09
C LEU A 71 -6.11 14.28 -7.27
N PRO A 72 -6.93 14.55 -6.24
CA PRO A 72 -6.75 15.68 -5.35
C PRO A 72 -5.48 15.55 -4.48
N ARG A 73 -4.98 16.68 -3.96
CA ARG A 73 -3.73 16.76 -3.16
C ARG A 73 -3.65 15.76 -2.01
N TRP A 74 -4.78 15.44 -1.37
CA TRP A 74 -4.81 14.49 -0.26
C TRP A 74 -4.32 13.09 -0.66
N ALA A 75 -4.50 12.68 -1.92
CA ALA A 75 -4.07 11.36 -2.40
C ALA A 75 -2.55 11.26 -2.45
N TYR A 76 -1.87 12.33 -2.89
CA TYR A 76 -0.41 12.40 -2.92
C TYR A 76 0.18 12.37 -1.52
N TRP A 77 -0.38 13.11 -0.56
CA TRP A 77 0.07 13.04 0.84
C TRP A 77 -0.09 11.65 1.44
N GLN A 78 -1.19 10.96 1.15
CA GLN A 78 -1.38 9.58 1.60
C GLN A 78 -0.41 8.61 0.92
N LEU A 79 -0.15 8.76 -0.37
CA LEU A 79 0.87 7.98 -1.08
C LEU A 79 2.27 8.21 -0.50
N SER A 80 2.64 9.46 -0.20
CA SER A 80 3.90 9.76 0.48
C SER A 80 3.99 9.06 1.84
N GLY A 81 2.90 9.04 2.62
CA GLY A 81 2.83 8.28 3.86
C GLY A 81 2.99 6.77 3.66
N ILE A 82 2.41 6.21 2.59
CA ILE A 82 2.58 4.81 2.20
C ILE A 82 4.05 4.53 1.84
N PHE A 83 4.68 5.34 0.99
CA PHE A 83 6.10 5.18 0.61
C PHE A 83 7.02 5.28 1.82
N LEU A 84 6.78 6.24 2.71
CA LEU A 84 7.53 6.37 3.95
C LEU A 84 7.36 5.13 4.83
N SER A 85 6.13 4.64 4.97
CA SER A 85 5.86 3.43 5.76
C SER A 85 6.53 2.20 5.15
N ILE A 86 6.55 2.05 3.82
CA ILE A 86 7.30 0.97 3.14
C ILE A 86 8.79 1.08 3.45
N TYR A 87 9.37 2.27 3.30
CA TYR A 87 10.78 2.48 3.66
C TYR A 87 11.05 2.08 5.12
N LEU A 88 10.21 2.52 6.05
CA LEU A 88 10.33 2.17 7.48
C LEU A 88 10.16 0.66 7.71
N MET A 89 9.31 -0.04 6.97
CA MET A 89 9.18 -1.50 7.02
C MET A 89 10.50 -2.20 6.65
N TYR A 90 11.12 -1.79 5.53
CA TYR A 90 12.42 -2.33 5.13
C TYR A 90 13.52 -1.99 6.14
N PHE A 91 13.55 -0.74 6.61
CA PHE A 91 14.54 -0.29 7.58
C PHE A 91 14.47 -1.09 8.88
N THR A 92 13.27 -1.18 9.49
CA THR A 92 13.04 -1.92 10.73
C THR A 92 13.32 -3.41 10.58
N ALA A 93 12.94 -4.03 9.45
CA ALA A 93 13.22 -5.45 9.20
C ALA A 93 14.72 -5.77 9.12
N ASN A 94 15.53 -4.87 8.55
CA ASN A 94 16.95 -5.10 8.29
C ASN A 94 17.86 -4.68 9.44
N ILE A 95 17.44 -3.75 10.31
CA ILE A 95 18.27 -3.27 11.44
C ILE A 95 18.24 -4.19 12.66
N ARG A 96 17.44 -5.27 12.64
CA ARG A 96 17.21 -6.15 13.79
C ARG A 96 18.47 -6.77 14.40
N SER A 97 19.55 -6.94 13.61
CA SER A 97 20.82 -7.48 14.09
C SER A 97 21.63 -6.48 14.92
N VAL A 98 21.39 -5.18 14.73
CA VAL A 98 22.07 -4.09 15.44
C VAL A 98 21.20 -3.56 16.57
N LEU A 99 19.90 -3.35 16.31
CA LEU A 99 18.93 -2.82 17.27
C LEU A 99 17.65 -3.70 17.28
N PRO A 100 17.63 -4.80 18.04
CA PRO A 100 16.51 -5.75 18.05
C PRO A 100 15.15 -5.12 18.40
N TRP A 101 15.14 -4.16 19.34
CA TRP A 101 13.91 -3.46 19.73
C TRP A 101 13.34 -2.63 18.58
N VAL A 102 14.17 -2.02 17.73
CA VAL A 102 13.71 -1.33 16.50
C VAL A 102 13.15 -2.34 15.50
N GLY A 103 13.75 -3.53 15.42
CA GLY A 103 13.21 -4.64 14.61
C GLY A 103 11.78 -5.03 15.01
N SER A 104 11.48 -5.00 16.31
CA SER A 104 10.14 -5.31 16.84
C SER A 104 9.07 -4.28 16.48
N ILE A 105 9.46 -3.09 16.00
CA ILE A 105 8.54 -2.04 15.54
C ILE A 105 8.00 -2.36 14.13
N HIS A 106 8.64 -3.27 13.38
CA HIS A 106 8.23 -3.62 12.02
C HIS A 106 6.73 -3.97 11.89
N PRO A 107 6.13 -4.86 12.71
CA PRO A 107 4.69 -5.12 12.62
C PRO A 107 3.82 -3.89 12.91
N VAL A 108 4.27 -2.98 13.78
CA VAL A 108 3.56 -1.73 14.10
C VAL A 108 3.51 -0.81 12.89
N VAL A 109 4.63 -0.65 12.18
CA VAL A 109 4.68 0.10 10.92
C VAL A 109 3.83 -0.61 9.84
N GLY A 110 3.78 -1.95 9.86
CA GLY A 110 2.91 -2.72 8.98
C GLY A 110 1.43 -2.38 9.20
N ILE A 111 1.00 -2.24 10.45
CA ILE A 111 -0.37 -1.86 10.80
C ILE A 111 -0.64 -0.43 10.31
N LEU A 112 0.28 0.50 10.54
CA LEU A 112 0.18 1.86 10.02
C LEU A 112 0.02 1.89 8.50
N LEU A 113 0.85 1.11 7.78
CA LEU A 113 0.78 0.96 6.33
C LEU A 113 -0.59 0.44 5.87
N PHE A 114 -1.12 -0.58 6.56
CA PHE A 114 -2.45 -1.11 6.29
C PHE A 114 -3.55 -0.07 6.50
N VAL A 115 -3.52 0.66 7.62
CA VAL A 115 -4.49 1.72 7.92
C VAL A 115 -4.43 2.82 6.86
N LEU A 116 -3.23 3.28 6.49
CA LEU A 116 -3.07 4.29 5.44
C LEU A 116 -3.62 3.80 4.10
N SER A 117 -3.36 2.54 3.72
CA SER A 117 -3.90 1.91 2.52
C SER A 117 -5.44 1.86 2.54
N PHE A 118 -6.02 1.44 3.66
CA PHE A 118 -7.48 1.34 3.82
C PHE A 118 -8.17 2.72 3.80
N LEU A 119 -7.55 3.74 4.40
CA LEU A 119 -8.03 5.13 4.34
C LEU A 119 -7.96 5.68 2.91
N LEU A 120 -6.90 5.38 2.17
CA LEU A 120 -6.75 5.76 0.77
C LEU A 120 -7.81 5.09 -0.10
N LEU A 121 -8.07 3.79 0.12
CA LEU A 121 -9.15 3.05 -0.52
C LEU A 121 -10.53 3.68 -0.23
N SER A 122 -10.82 3.96 1.03
CA SER A 122 -12.10 4.54 1.47
C SER A 122 -12.37 5.92 0.88
N LYS A 123 -11.34 6.77 0.79
CA LYS A 123 -11.46 8.10 0.16
C LYS A 123 -11.59 8.00 -1.35
N SER A 124 -10.89 7.07 -1.98
CA SER A 124 -10.97 6.83 -3.43
C SER A 124 -12.36 6.32 -3.83
N TRP A 125 -12.96 5.45 -3.03
CA TRP A 125 -14.36 5.03 -3.20
C TRP A 125 -15.32 6.22 -3.20
N LYS A 126 -15.21 7.09 -2.19
CA LYS A 126 -16.04 8.31 -2.09
C LYS A 126 -15.85 9.21 -3.31
N LEU A 127 -14.60 9.40 -3.77
CA LEU A 127 -14.31 10.23 -4.94
C LEU A 127 -14.97 9.72 -6.23
N ILE A 128 -15.10 8.40 -6.41
CA ILE A 128 -15.63 7.80 -7.64
C ILE A 128 -17.15 7.64 -7.59
N PHE A 129 -17.67 7.17 -6.46
CA PHE A 129 -19.06 6.68 -6.38
C PHE A 129 -19.98 7.57 -5.54
N ARG A 130 -19.44 8.42 -4.67
CA ARG A 130 -20.25 9.32 -3.86
C ARG A 130 -20.22 10.71 -4.50
N LYS A 131 -21.25 11.04 -5.28
CA LYS A 131 -21.55 12.45 -5.61
C LYS A 131 -21.67 13.17 -4.27
N ASN A 132 -20.92 14.26 -4.11
CA ASN A 132 -21.15 15.17 -2.99
C ASN A 132 -22.65 15.53 -3.00
N LEU A 133 -23.33 15.27 -1.87
CA LEU A 133 -24.63 15.87 -1.58
C LEU A 133 -24.50 17.40 -1.59
#